data_AF-A0A484Y247-F1
#
_entry.id   AF-A0A484Y247-F1
#
_cell.length_a   1.000
_cell.length_b   1.000
_cell.length_c   1.000
_cell.angle_alpha   90.00
_cell.angle_beta   90.00
_cell.angle_gamma   90.00
#
_symmetry.space_group_name_H-M   'P 1'
#
loop_
_entity.id
_entity.type
_entity.pdbx_description
1 polymer ?
#
loop_
_entity_poly.entity_id
_entity_poly.type
_entity_poly.pdbx_seq_one_letter_code
_entity_poly.pdbx_strand_id
1 'polypeptide(L)'
;MHRRTLWGEFSVGSEDGQRQITNVAAGSADTDAVNVGQLKVTDAQVSQNTQSITNLNTQVTNLDTRVTNIENGIGDIVTTGSTKYFKTNTDGADANAQGKDSVAIGSGSIAAADNSVALGTGSVADEENTISVGSSTNQRRITNVAAGVNATDAVNVSQLKSSEAGGVRYDTKADGSIDYSNITLGGGNSGTTRISNVSAGVNNNDASELCAVEAKCAGNEAIHRSAHG
;
A
#
# COMPACT_ATOMS: atom_id res chain seq x y z
N MET A 1 -58.03 -72.82 -48.69
CA MET A 1 -58.24 -71.41 -49.09
C MET A 1 -56.96 -70.64 -48.75
N HIS A 2 -56.29 -70.12 -49.78
CA HIS A 2 -54.97 -69.50 -49.71
C HIS A 2 -55.10 -67.99 -49.46
N ARG A 3 -54.35 -67.45 -48.48
CA ARG A 3 -53.71 -66.12 -48.59
C ARG A 3 -52.68 -65.94 -47.48
N ARG A 4 -51.43 -66.33 -47.76
CA ARG A 4 -50.27 -65.66 -47.17
C ARG A 4 -50.09 -64.38 -47.97
N THR A 5 -50.42 -63.22 -47.40
CA THR A 5 -49.94 -61.96 -47.95
C THR A 5 -48.44 -61.93 -47.70
N LEU A 6 -47.63 -62.14 -48.74
CA LEU A 6 -46.19 -61.91 -48.70
C LEU A 6 -45.99 -60.42 -49.02
N TRP A 7 -45.46 -59.67 -48.06
CA TRP A 7 -45.22 -58.23 -48.13
C TRP A 7 -43.89 -58.02 -48.87
N GLY A 8 -43.89 -58.32 -50.16
CA GLY A 8 -42.68 -58.36 -50.99
C GLY A 8 -42.10 -56.98 -51.32
N GLU A 9 -40.97 -56.98 -52.03
CA GLU A 9 -40.28 -55.79 -52.53
C GLU A 9 -40.89 -55.30 -53.86
N PHE A 10 -40.90 -53.98 -54.07
CA PHE A 10 -41.15 -53.38 -55.37
C PHE A 10 -39.83 -52.88 -55.97
N SER A 11 -39.29 -53.61 -56.95
CA SER A 11 -38.03 -53.24 -57.61
C SER A 11 -38.26 -52.37 -58.85
N VAL A 12 -37.46 -51.30 -58.96
CA VAL A 12 -37.40 -50.39 -60.13
C VAL A 12 -36.08 -50.49 -60.90
N GLY A 13 -35.30 -51.55 -60.70
CA GLY A 13 -33.99 -51.74 -61.34
C GLY A 13 -33.36 -53.11 -61.11
N SER A 14 -32.08 -53.21 -61.43
CA SER A 14 -31.21 -54.36 -61.18
C SER A 14 -29.86 -53.91 -60.60
N GLU A 15 -28.99 -54.87 -60.27
CA GLU A 15 -27.61 -54.58 -59.83
C GLU A 15 -26.84 -53.75 -60.86
N ASP A 16 -27.11 -53.96 -62.15
CA ASP A 16 -26.44 -53.28 -63.26
C ASP A 16 -27.08 -51.92 -63.64
N GLY A 17 -28.18 -51.50 -62.97
CA GLY A 17 -28.77 -50.19 -63.23
C GLY A 17 -30.11 -49.90 -62.54
N GLN A 18 -30.29 -48.65 -62.09
CA GLN A 18 -31.48 -48.17 -61.38
C GLN A 18 -32.22 -47.08 -62.16
N ARG A 19 -33.53 -46.93 -61.89
CA ARG A 19 -34.40 -45.88 -62.47
C ARG A 19 -34.76 -44.84 -61.42
N GLN A 20 -34.94 -43.59 -61.86
CA GLN A 20 -35.57 -42.55 -61.04
C GLN A 20 -37.10 -42.74 -61.01
N ILE A 21 -37.72 -42.37 -59.89
CA ILE A 21 -39.17 -42.26 -59.76
C ILE A 21 -39.53 -40.77 -59.78
N THR A 22 -40.28 -40.32 -60.78
CA THR A 22 -40.60 -38.90 -61.00
C THR A 22 -42.05 -38.59 -60.68
N ASN A 23 -42.38 -37.30 -60.50
CA ASN A 23 -43.73 -36.78 -60.19
C ASN A 23 -44.34 -37.30 -58.87
N VAL A 24 -43.50 -37.55 -57.87
CA VAL A 24 -43.94 -37.99 -56.53
C VAL A 24 -44.41 -36.79 -55.71
N ALA A 25 -45.70 -36.76 -55.34
CA ALA A 25 -46.25 -35.79 -54.41
C ALA A 25 -45.64 -35.94 -53.01
N ALA A 26 -45.72 -34.92 -52.16
CA ALA A 26 -45.20 -35.00 -50.79
C ALA A 26 -45.97 -36.05 -49.98
N GLY A 27 -45.24 -36.92 -49.27
CA GLY A 27 -45.84 -37.92 -48.39
C GLY A 27 -46.55 -37.28 -47.19
N SER A 28 -47.64 -37.90 -46.74
CA SER A 28 -48.51 -37.42 -45.67
C SER A 28 -48.60 -38.38 -44.47
N ALA A 29 -48.51 -39.69 -44.72
CA ALA A 29 -48.40 -40.72 -43.69
C ALA A 29 -46.93 -41.15 -43.50
N ASP A 30 -46.60 -41.71 -42.33
CA ASP A 30 -45.24 -42.18 -42.01
C ASP A 30 -44.72 -43.27 -42.98
N THR A 31 -45.62 -43.96 -43.69
CA THR A 31 -45.31 -45.00 -44.67
C THR A 31 -45.31 -44.51 -46.12
N ASP A 32 -45.60 -43.23 -46.38
CA ASP A 32 -45.52 -42.67 -47.72
C ASP A 32 -44.07 -42.48 -48.16
N ALA A 33 -43.82 -42.52 -49.47
CA ALA A 33 -42.52 -42.19 -50.01
C ALA A 33 -42.21 -40.69 -49.85
N VAL A 34 -40.95 -40.37 -49.53
CA VAL A 34 -40.45 -38.99 -49.42
C VAL A 34 -40.00 -38.48 -50.79
N ASN A 35 -40.35 -37.24 -51.12
CA ASN A 35 -39.81 -36.57 -52.30
C ASN A 35 -38.66 -35.60 -51.96
N VAL A 36 -37.92 -35.14 -52.98
CA VAL A 36 -36.78 -34.23 -52.80
C VAL A 36 -37.19 -32.88 -52.19
N GLY A 37 -38.44 -32.44 -52.36
CA GLY A 37 -38.95 -31.21 -51.74
C GLY A 37 -38.98 -31.28 -50.22
N GLN A 38 -39.43 -32.42 -49.66
CA GLN A 38 -39.45 -32.65 -48.22
C GLN A 38 -38.03 -32.75 -47.64
N LEU A 39 -37.10 -33.40 -48.35
CA LEU A 39 -35.69 -33.44 -47.95
C LEU A 39 -35.04 -32.05 -47.95
N LYS A 40 -35.32 -31.23 -48.97
CA LYS A 40 -34.81 -29.85 -49.07
C LYS A 40 -35.21 -28.95 -47.90
N VAL A 41 -36.37 -29.18 -47.28
CA VAL A 41 -36.79 -28.43 -46.07
C VAL A 41 -35.83 -28.73 -44.91
N THR A 42 -35.52 -30.01 -44.69
CA THR A 42 -34.55 -30.42 -43.67
C THR A 42 -33.15 -29.91 -44.00
N ASP A 43 -32.70 -30.00 -45.27
CA ASP A 43 -31.40 -29.49 -45.70
C ASP A 43 -31.25 -27.98 -45.45
N ALA A 44 -32.31 -27.21 -45.67
CA ALA A 44 -32.32 -25.77 -45.38
C ALA A 44 -32.13 -25.50 -43.88
N GLN A 45 -32.79 -26.26 -43.00
CA GLN A 45 -32.61 -26.12 -41.55
C GLN A 45 -31.20 -26.55 -41.11
N VAL A 46 -30.66 -27.64 -41.67
CA VAL A 46 -29.29 -28.09 -41.39
C VAL A 46 -28.28 -27.03 -41.84
N SER A 47 -28.50 -26.39 -42.99
CA SER A 47 -27.67 -25.29 -43.47
C SER A 47 -27.69 -24.08 -42.51
N GLN A 48 -28.88 -23.71 -41.99
CA GLN A 48 -29.01 -22.66 -40.97
C GLN A 48 -28.31 -23.02 -39.65
N ASN A 49 -28.44 -24.27 -39.21
CA ASN A 49 -27.75 -24.75 -38.01
C ASN A 49 -26.23 -24.72 -38.20
N THR A 50 -25.75 -25.11 -39.39
CA THR A 50 -24.32 -25.06 -39.76
C THR A 50 -23.79 -23.63 -39.70
N GLN A 51 -24.57 -22.65 -40.19
CA GLN A 51 -24.21 -21.23 -40.10
C GLN A 51 -24.21 -20.73 -38.65
N SER A 52 -25.20 -21.13 -37.85
CA SER A 52 -25.28 -20.76 -36.43
C SER A 52 -24.10 -21.30 -35.63
N ILE A 53 -23.70 -22.55 -35.88
CA ILE A 53 -22.51 -23.17 -35.28
C ILE A 53 -21.24 -22.40 -35.68
N THR A 54 -21.13 -22.02 -36.96
CA THR A 54 -20.00 -21.19 -37.42
C THR A 54 -19.94 -19.85 -36.69
N ASN A 55 -21.08 -19.19 -36.50
CA ASN A 55 -21.16 -17.93 -35.75
C ASN A 55 -20.78 -18.12 -34.27
N LEU A 56 -21.25 -19.20 -33.64
CA LEU A 56 -20.90 -19.56 -32.26
C LEU A 56 -19.39 -19.82 -32.12
N ASN A 57 -18.78 -20.51 -33.09
CA ASN A 57 -17.33 -20.76 -33.08
C ASN A 57 -16.54 -19.44 -33.06
N THR A 58 -16.92 -18.45 -33.89
CA THR A 58 -16.28 -17.12 -33.85
C THR A 58 -16.45 -16.44 -32.50
N GLN A 59 -17.65 -16.52 -31.90
CA GLN A 59 -17.90 -15.95 -30.57
C GLN A 59 -17.04 -16.61 -29.49
N VAL A 60 -16.89 -17.93 -29.53
CA VAL A 60 -16.06 -18.69 -28.58
C VAL A 60 -14.59 -18.30 -28.71
N THR A 61 -14.04 -18.21 -29.93
CA THR A 61 -12.64 -17.75 -30.13
C THR A 61 -12.41 -16.33 -29.60
N ASN A 62 -13.38 -15.44 -29.80
CA ASN A 62 -13.30 -14.07 -29.27
C ASN A 62 -13.32 -14.04 -27.74
N LEU A 63 -14.12 -14.90 -27.11
CA LEU A 63 -14.16 -15.04 -25.64
C LEU A 63 -12.85 -15.60 -25.10
N ASP A 64 -12.30 -16.64 -25.73
CA ASP A 64 -11.01 -17.23 -25.38
C ASP A 64 -9.87 -16.19 -25.38
N THR A 65 -9.81 -15.38 -26.43
CA THR A 65 -8.83 -14.27 -26.52
C THR A 65 -9.04 -13.23 -25.40
N ARG A 66 -10.31 -12.88 -25.09
CA ARG A 66 -10.62 -11.93 -24.02
C ARG A 66 -10.21 -12.47 -22.65
N VAL A 67 -10.44 -13.75 -22.38
CA VAL A 67 -10.06 -14.40 -21.12
C VAL A 67 -8.54 -14.44 -20.97
N THR A 68 -7.82 -14.85 -22.01
CA THR A 68 -6.34 -14.86 -22.02
C THR A 68 -5.76 -13.48 -21.71
N ASN A 69 -6.33 -12.41 -22.27
CA ASN A 69 -5.89 -11.05 -22.00
C ASN A 69 -6.13 -10.62 -20.53
N ILE A 70 -7.23 -11.07 -19.94
CA ILE A 70 -7.54 -10.81 -18.52
C ILE A 70 -6.54 -11.56 -17.62
N GLU A 71 -6.28 -12.83 -17.91
CA GLU A 71 -5.34 -13.65 -17.15
C GLU A 71 -3.92 -13.07 -17.18
N ASN A 72 -3.44 -12.67 -18.36
CA ASN A 72 -2.14 -12.02 -18.48
C ASN A 72 -2.08 -10.66 -17.77
N GLY A 73 -3.20 -9.93 -17.73
CA GLY A 73 -3.25 -8.62 -17.07
C GLY A 73 -3.33 -8.69 -15.53
N ILE A 74 -3.97 -9.74 -14.98
CA ILE A 74 -4.30 -9.84 -13.55
C ILE A 74 -3.47 -10.91 -12.82
N GLY A 75 -2.90 -11.90 -13.52
CA GLY A 75 -2.19 -13.04 -12.92
C GLY A 75 -1.08 -12.64 -11.95
N ASP A 76 -0.28 -11.63 -12.31
CA ASP A 76 0.77 -11.09 -11.45
C ASP A 76 0.22 -10.44 -10.17
N ILE A 77 -0.93 -9.76 -10.25
CA ILE A 77 -1.56 -9.09 -9.11
C ILE A 77 -2.00 -10.11 -8.07
N VAL A 78 -2.61 -11.21 -8.52
CA VAL A 78 -3.09 -12.28 -7.64
C VAL A 78 -1.92 -13.04 -7.00
N THR A 79 -0.88 -13.33 -7.78
CA THR A 79 0.24 -14.15 -7.29
C THR A 79 1.17 -13.38 -6.36
N THR A 80 1.39 -12.09 -6.61
CA THR A 80 2.37 -11.27 -5.85
C THR A 80 1.73 -10.28 -4.87
N GLY A 81 0.40 -10.19 -4.84
CA GLY A 81 -0.34 -9.16 -4.09
C GLY A 81 0.01 -7.73 -4.52
N SER A 82 0.63 -7.54 -5.69
CA SER A 82 1.26 -6.29 -6.09
C SER A 82 0.75 -5.76 -7.43
N THR A 83 0.51 -4.45 -7.51
CA THR A 83 0.11 -3.77 -8.76
C THR A 83 1.31 -3.11 -9.44
N LYS A 84 1.09 -2.29 -10.48
CA LYS A 84 2.16 -1.54 -11.14
C LYS A 84 2.91 -0.58 -10.19
N TYR A 85 2.18 0.08 -9.29
CA TYR A 85 2.72 1.16 -8.45
C TYR A 85 2.79 0.81 -6.95
N PHE A 86 2.16 -0.29 -6.54
CA PHE A 86 2.26 -0.84 -5.19
C PHE A 86 2.92 -2.21 -5.29
N LYS A 87 4.22 -2.26 -4.96
CA LYS A 87 5.04 -3.47 -5.05
C LYS A 87 5.53 -3.87 -3.65
N THR A 88 5.44 -5.16 -3.36
CA THR A 88 6.19 -5.81 -2.28
C THR A 88 6.98 -6.96 -2.87
N ASN A 89 8.11 -7.32 -2.27
CA ASN A 89 8.89 -8.49 -2.63
C ASN A 89 9.03 -9.35 -1.37
N THR A 90 8.20 -10.38 -1.25
CA THR A 90 8.12 -11.18 -0.04
C THR A 90 7.41 -12.50 -0.28
N ASP A 91 7.85 -13.53 0.44
CA ASP A 91 7.17 -14.83 0.55
C ASP A 91 6.50 -14.98 1.95
N GLY A 92 6.37 -13.88 2.68
CA GLY A 92 5.81 -13.87 4.03
C GLY A 92 4.28 -13.94 4.06
N ALA A 93 3.72 -14.09 5.27
CA ALA A 93 2.28 -14.13 5.48
C ALA A 93 1.59 -12.82 5.05
N ASP A 94 0.28 -12.90 4.82
CA ASP A 94 -0.56 -11.76 4.46
C ASP A 94 -0.51 -10.64 5.50
N ALA A 95 -0.74 -9.41 5.04
CA ALA A 95 -0.95 -8.25 5.91
C ALA A 95 -2.30 -8.36 6.63
N ASN A 96 -2.41 -7.82 7.84
CA ASN A 96 -3.61 -7.91 8.67
C ASN A 96 -4.04 -6.54 9.21
N ALA A 97 -5.09 -5.98 8.61
CA ALA A 97 -5.76 -4.75 9.08
C ALA A 97 -6.91 -5.14 10.04
N GLN A 98 -6.61 -5.27 11.34
CA GLN A 98 -7.55 -5.76 12.36
C GLN A 98 -8.40 -4.65 12.95
N GLY A 99 -7.80 -3.48 13.20
CA GLY A 99 -8.50 -2.33 13.75
C GLY A 99 -9.49 -1.73 12.76
N LYS A 100 -10.54 -1.08 13.25
CA LYS A 100 -11.48 -0.36 12.40
C LYS A 100 -10.77 0.75 11.65
N ASP A 101 -11.09 0.92 10.36
CA ASP A 101 -10.49 1.95 9.50
C ASP A 101 -8.94 1.89 9.42
N SER A 102 -8.36 0.72 9.72
CA SER A 102 -6.90 0.52 9.71
C SER A 102 -6.33 0.15 8.34
N VAL A 103 -5.03 0.33 8.18
CA VAL A 103 -4.29 -0.01 6.96
C VAL A 103 -3.02 -0.79 7.31
N ALA A 104 -2.83 -1.96 6.70
CA ALA A 104 -1.63 -2.79 6.86
C ALA A 104 -0.92 -2.96 5.51
N ILE A 105 0.36 -2.56 5.43
CA ILE A 105 1.17 -2.62 4.19
C ILE A 105 2.43 -3.43 4.44
N GLY A 106 2.57 -4.53 3.70
CA GLY A 106 3.73 -5.44 3.76
C GLY A 106 3.43 -6.74 4.49
N SER A 107 4.18 -7.79 4.17
CA SER A 107 3.96 -9.12 4.73
C SER A 107 4.09 -9.15 6.25
N GLY A 108 3.18 -9.86 6.91
CA GLY A 108 3.11 -9.98 8.37
C GLY A 108 2.93 -8.64 9.10
N SER A 109 2.56 -7.56 8.41
CA SER A 109 2.19 -6.30 9.06
C SER A 109 0.84 -6.45 9.77
N ILE A 110 0.71 -5.87 10.96
CA ILE A 110 -0.49 -5.96 11.79
C ILE A 110 -0.89 -4.55 12.23
N ALA A 111 -1.98 -4.01 11.69
CA ALA A 111 -2.60 -2.79 12.17
C ALA A 111 -3.71 -3.19 13.16
N ALA A 112 -3.37 -3.29 14.44
CA ALA A 112 -4.22 -3.83 15.50
C ALA A 112 -5.23 -2.80 16.03
N ALA A 113 -4.86 -1.53 16.09
CA ALA A 113 -5.68 -0.48 16.66
C ALA A 113 -6.53 0.27 15.61
N ASP A 114 -7.60 0.93 16.07
CA ASP A 114 -8.49 1.72 15.22
C ASP A 114 -7.77 2.93 14.60
N ASN A 115 -8.11 3.23 13.34
CA ASN A 115 -7.54 4.32 12.55
C ASN A 115 -6.00 4.33 12.53
N SER A 116 -5.38 3.14 12.54
CA SER A 116 -3.93 2.97 12.57
C SER A 116 -3.36 2.50 11.23
N VAL A 117 -2.06 2.75 11.02
CA VAL A 117 -1.33 2.28 9.83
C VAL A 117 -0.08 1.51 10.25
N ALA A 118 0.03 0.25 9.85
CA ALA A 118 1.26 -0.53 9.96
C ALA A 118 2.01 -0.53 8.61
N LEU A 119 3.13 0.19 8.53
CA LEU A 119 3.86 0.44 7.29
C LEU A 119 5.20 -0.31 7.23
N GLY A 120 5.22 -1.40 6.47
CA GLY A 120 6.39 -2.24 6.17
C GLY A 120 6.28 -3.65 6.76
N THR A 121 7.06 -4.59 6.20
CA THR A 121 7.08 -6.01 6.62
C THR A 121 7.28 -6.17 8.13
N GLY A 122 6.38 -6.92 8.79
CA GLY A 122 6.44 -7.18 10.24
C GLY A 122 6.20 -5.97 11.14
N SER A 123 5.68 -4.86 10.63
CA SER A 123 5.32 -3.70 11.45
C SER A 123 4.04 -3.95 12.23
N VAL A 124 3.95 -3.39 13.44
CA VAL A 124 2.80 -3.52 14.34
C VAL A 124 2.36 -2.14 14.77
N ALA A 125 1.11 -1.78 14.49
CA ALA A 125 0.46 -0.55 14.96
C ALA A 125 -0.64 -0.92 15.97
N ASP A 126 -0.32 -0.82 17.26
CA ASP A 126 -1.14 -1.27 18.40
C ASP A 126 -1.72 -0.10 19.23
N GLU A 127 -1.57 1.13 18.75
CA GLU A 127 -2.16 2.34 19.32
C GLU A 127 -3.04 3.07 18.30
N GLU A 128 -4.18 3.61 18.74
CA GLU A 128 -5.14 4.30 17.86
C GLU A 128 -4.56 5.57 17.27
N ASN A 129 -4.95 5.91 16.03
CA ASN A 129 -4.53 7.13 15.33
C ASN A 129 -3.01 7.26 15.14
N THR A 130 -2.30 6.13 14.99
CA THR A 130 -0.84 6.11 14.80
C THR A 130 -0.42 5.52 13.46
N ILE A 131 0.79 5.88 13.04
CA ILE A 131 1.50 5.19 11.95
C ILE A 131 2.72 4.53 12.56
N SER A 132 2.73 3.19 12.60
CA SER A 132 3.90 2.42 12.99
C SER A 132 4.74 2.08 11.77
N VAL A 133 6.05 2.36 11.86
CA VAL A 133 7.05 2.00 10.84
C VAL A 133 7.89 0.80 11.26
N GLY A 134 7.48 0.06 12.28
CA GLY A 134 8.24 -1.06 12.86
C GLY A 134 7.48 -1.81 13.94
N SER A 135 8.20 -2.41 14.86
CA SER A 135 7.65 -3.06 16.06
C SER A 135 8.48 -2.69 17.29
N SER A 136 8.10 -3.17 18.47
CA SER A 136 8.90 -3.02 19.71
C SER A 136 10.27 -3.71 19.63
N THR A 137 10.44 -4.67 18.73
CA THR A 137 11.70 -5.42 18.55
C THR A 137 12.47 -5.05 17.29
N ASN A 138 11.85 -4.34 16.34
CA ASN A 138 12.48 -3.93 15.09
C ASN A 138 11.97 -2.56 14.63
N GLN A 139 12.68 -1.51 15.03
CA GLN A 139 12.35 -0.14 14.63
C GLN A 139 13.04 0.26 13.32
N ARG A 140 12.45 1.23 12.61
CA ARG A 140 13.02 1.80 11.40
C ARG A 140 13.28 3.29 11.58
N ARG A 141 14.36 3.77 10.95
CA ARG A 141 14.58 5.20 10.77
C ARG A 141 13.74 5.70 9.60
N ILE A 142 13.21 6.91 9.72
CA ILE A 142 12.60 7.64 8.60
C ILE A 142 13.68 8.54 8.00
N THR A 143 13.98 8.36 6.71
CA THR A 143 15.08 9.04 6.02
C THR A 143 14.57 10.08 5.03
N ASN A 144 15.44 11.01 4.64
CA ASN A 144 15.12 12.10 3.70
C ASN A 144 13.98 13.02 4.17
N VAL A 145 13.85 13.20 5.48
CA VAL A 145 12.88 14.12 6.08
C VAL A 145 13.41 15.55 5.97
N ALA A 146 12.71 16.38 5.18
CA ALA A 146 13.00 17.81 5.09
C ALA A 146 12.79 18.50 6.45
N ALA A 147 13.34 19.70 6.63
CA ALA A 147 13.16 20.45 7.87
C ALA A 147 11.68 20.85 8.02
N GLY A 148 11.09 20.55 9.19
CA GLY A 148 9.71 20.91 9.50
C GLY A 148 9.52 22.42 9.63
N VAL A 149 8.37 22.93 9.23
CA VAL A 149 8.04 24.36 9.22
C VAL A 149 6.82 24.64 10.10
N ASN A 150 5.77 23.84 9.96
CA ASN A 150 4.55 23.97 10.75
C ASN A 150 4.69 23.29 12.11
N ALA A 151 3.81 23.63 13.05
CA ALA A 151 3.81 23.07 14.41
C ALA A 151 3.62 21.55 14.46
N THR A 152 3.03 20.95 13.43
CA THR A 152 2.75 19.50 13.32
C THR A 152 3.70 18.78 12.37
N ASP A 153 4.73 19.45 11.86
CA ASP A 153 5.72 18.80 10.99
C ASP A 153 6.73 18.01 11.83
N ALA A 154 7.23 16.91 11.26
CA ALA A 154 8.32 16.16 11.89
C ALA A 154 9.63 16.98 11.90
N VAL A 155 10.36 16.92 13.01
CA VAL A 155 11.68 17.54 13.16
C VAL A 155 12.75 16.59 12.65
N ASN A 156 13.67 17.07 11.81
CA ASN A 156 14.82 16.29 11.40
C ASN A 156 16.05 16.54 12.30
N VAL A 157 17.08 15.70 12.18
CA VAL A 157 18.28 15.77 13.03
C VAL A 157 19.04 17.10 12.88
N SER A 158 18.98 17.76 11.72
CA SER A 158 19.65 19.06 11.54
C SER A 158 19.00 20.16 12.38
N GLN A 159 17.67 20.21 12.44
CA GLN A 159 16.95 21.17 13.27
C GLN A 159 17.21 20.93 14.76
N LEU A 160 17.24 19.66 15.20
CA LEU A 160 17.58 19.30 16.56
C LEU A 160 19.00 19.80 16.92
N LYS A 161 20.00 19.49 16.10
CA LYS A 161 21.39 19.94 16.34
C LYS A 161 21.54 21.45 16.34
N SER A 162 20.84 22.17 15.45
CA SER A 162 20.84 23.63 15.45
C SER A 162 20.23 24.22 16.72
N SER A 163 19.16 23.61 17.25
CA SER A 163 18.58 24.01 18.53
C SER A 163 19.52 23.73 19.70
N GLU A 164 20.17 22.56 19.71
CA GLU A 164 21.12 22.18 20.77
C GLU A 164 22.38 23.06 20.77
N ALA A 165 22.87 23.46 19.60
CA ALA A 165 24.06 24.31 19.49
C ALA A 165 23.86 25.72 20.10
N GLY A 166 22.62 26.19 20.20
CA GLY A 166 22.29 27.47 20.85
C GLY A 166 21.99 27.37 22.35
N GLY A 167 21.95 26.16 22.92
CA GLY A 167 21.57 25.94 24.32
C GLY A 167 22.72 26.11 25.29
N VAL A 168 22.48 26.77 26.42
CA VAL A 168 23.36 26.67 27.60
C VAL A 168 22.98 25.39 28.34
N ARG A 169 23.96 24.51 28.58
CA ARG A 169 23.76 23.21 29.22
C ARG A 169 24.68 23.10 30.43
N TYR A 170 24.23 22.37 31.44
CA TYR A 170 25.09 21.89 32.51
C TYR A 170 26.16 20.95 31.94
N ASP A 171 27.26 20.84 32.67
CA ASP A 171 28.32 19.91 32.32
C ASP A 171 27.85 18.47 32.54
N THR A 172 28.42 17.53 31.79
CA THR A 172 28.09 16.09 31.89
C THR A 172 29.28 15.36 32.48
N LYS A 173 29.03 14.50 33.47
CA LYS A 173 30.06 13.66 34.09
C LYS A 173 30.43 12.51 33.14
N ALA A 174 31.54 11.84 33.45
CA ALA A 174 32.01 10.70 32.66
C ALA A 174 31.03 9.51 32.64
N ASP A 175 30.16 9.40 33.64
CA ASP A 175 29.12 8.36 33.72
C ASP A 175 27.83 8.73 32.96
N GLY A 176 27.79 9.88 32.30
CA GLY A 176 26.63 10.38 31.55
C GLY A 176 25.58 11.11 32.41
N SER A 177 25.77 11.20 33.72
CA SER A 177 24.88 12.00 34.58
C SER A 177 25.17 13.50 34.46
N ILE A 178 24.15 14.32 34.75
CA ILE A 178 24.25 15.79 34.72
C ILE A 178 25.01 16.29 35.97
N ASP A 179 25.95 17.21 35.80
CA ASP A 179 26.62 17.94 36.88
C ASP A 179 26.01 19.32 37.08
N TYR A 180 25.05 19.42 38.01
CA TYR A 180 24.41 20.68 38.37
C TYR A 180 25.35 21.67 39.09
N SER A 181 26.55 21.25 39.45
CA SER A 181 27.53 22.10 40.12
C SER A 181 28.24 23.04 39.15
N ASN A 182 28.27 22.71 37.85
CA ASN A 182 29.07 23.42 36.86
C ASN A 182 28.27 23.72 35.58
N ILE A 183 28.46 24.94 35.08
CA ILE A 183 28.07 25.37 33.74
C ILE A 183 29.30 25.96 33.08
N THR A 184 29.83 25.29 32.06
CA THR A 184 30.92 25.81 31.26
C THR A 184 30.39 26.70 30.12
N LEU A 185 30.75 27.98 30.14
CA LEU A 185 30.43 28.94 29.07
C LEU A 185 31.59 29.09 28.07
N GLY A 186 31.40 29.85 26.99
CA GLY A 186 32.47 30.14 26.02
C GLY A 186 32.80 29.02 25.03
N GLY A 187 31.97 27.97 24.98
CA GLY A 187 32.12 26.86 24.03
C GLY A 187 33.26 25.89 24.36
N GLY A 188 33.77 25.89 25.60
CA GLY A 188 34.82 24.98 26.05
C GLY A 188 36.23 25.26 25.51
N ASN A 189 36.36 26.21 24.58
CA ASN A 189 37.64 26.80 24.18
C ASN A 189 37.92 28.02 25.08
N SER A 190 39.17 28.49 25.17
CA SER A 190 39.59 29.58 26.08
C SER A 190 38.89 30.94 25.91
N GLY A 191 37.84 31.05 25.09
CA GLY A 191 36.95 32.20 25.03
C GLY A 191 35.98 32.24 26.21
N THR A 192 35.50 33.43 26.55
CA THR A 192 34.52 33.65 27.62
C THR A 192 33.19 34.12 27.05
N THR A 193 32.12 34.00 27.84
CA THR A 193 30.80 34.56 27.49
C THR A 193 30.47 35.69 28.43
N ARG A 194 30.16 36.87 27.88
CA ARG A 194 29.57 37.96 28.67
C ARG A 194 28.10 37.62 28.92
N ILE A 195 27.73 37.53 30.20
CA ILE A 195 26.33 37.38 30.61
C ILE A 195 25.75 38.79 30.79
N SER A 196 24.76 39.13 30.00
CA SER A 196 24.08 40.44 30.03
C SER A 196 22.66 40.32 30.57
N ASN A 197 22.06 41.47 30.93
CA ASN A 197 20.73 41.54 31.52
C ASN A 197 20.60 40.76 32.84
N VAL A 198 21.70 40.69 33.59
CA VAL A 198 21.72 40.17 34.97
C VAL A 198 21.16 41.25 35.90
N SER A 199 20.12 40.91 36.65
CA SER A 199 19.51 41.80 37.64
C SER A 199 20.31 41.84 38.94
N ALA A 200 20.01 42.84 39.79
CA ALA A 200 20.61 42.94 41.11
C ALA A 200 20.33 41.72 41.98
N GLY A 201 21.40 41.11 42.52
CA GLY A 201 21.30 40.01 43.46
C GLY A 201 20.72 40.47 44.81
N VAL A 202 19.82 39.67 45.39
CA VAL A 202 19.18 39.93 46.68
C VAL A 202 19.69 38.95 47.76
N ASN A 203 19.84 37.67 47.40
CA ASN A 203 20.34 36.62 48.28
C ASN A 203 21.86 36.45 48.19
N ASN A 204 22.44 35.78 49.17
CA ASN A 204 23.88 35.52 49.24
C ASN A 204 24.42 34.64 48.09
N ASN A 205 23.56 33.87 47.44
CA ASN A 205 23.90 32.97 46.33
C ASN A 205 23.44 33.50 44.97
N ASP A 206 22.97 34.75 44.89
CA ASP A 206 22.62 35.36 43.62
C ASP A 206 23.89 35.86 42.90
N ALA A 207 23.86 35.85 41.57
CA ALA A 207 24.89 36.49 40.77
C ALA A 207 24.85 38.01 40.98
N SER A 208 26.02 38.66 41.05
CA SER A 208 26.13 40.12 41.13
C SER A 208 26.36 40.73 39.74
N GLU A 209 25.68 41.83 39.46
CA GLU A 209 25.87 42.69 38.31
C GLU A 209 26.95 43.75 38.58
N LEU A 210 27.55 44.27 37.51
CA LEU A 210 28.68 45.21 37.62
C LEU A 210 28.31 46.50 38.38
N CYS A 211 27.10 47.03 38.19
CA CYS A 211 26.66 48.25 38.87
C CYS A 211 26.60 48.09 40.41
N ALA A 212 26.10 46.96 40.93
CA ALA A 212 26.13 46.68 42.36
C ALA A 212 27.55 46.52 42.91
N VAL A 213 28.47 45.93 42.13
CA VAL A 213 29.88 45.81 42.51
C VAL A 213 30.53 47.20 42.58
N GLU A 214 30.31 48.04 41.57
CA GLU A 214 30.83 49.41 41.52
C GLU A 214 30.24 50.30 42.63
N ALA A 215 28.95 50.17 42.94
CA ALA A 215 28.31 50.89 44.05
C ALA A 215 28.85 50.48 45.42
N LYS A 216 29.12 49.18 45.64
CA LYS A 216 29.80 48.69 46.84
C LYS A 216 31.25 49.20 46.92
N CYS A 217 31.98 49.24 45.81
CA CYS A 217 33.33 49.80 45.74
C CYS A 217 33.34 51.31 46.03
N ALA A 218 32.40 52.08 45.48
CA ALA A 218 32.28 53.52 45.73
C ALA A 218 31.95 53.82 47.21
N GLY A 219 31.08 53.02 47.83
CA GLY A 219 30.81 53.10 49.27
C GLY A 219 32.05 52.82 50.14
N ASN A 220 32.88 51.85 49.74
CA ASN A 220 34.08 51.46 50.50
C ASN A 220 35.22 52.49 50.36
N GLU A 221 35.37 53.13 49.18
CA GLU A 221 36.30 54.25 49.01
C GLU A 221 35.91 55.49 49.83
N ALA A 222 34.61 55.78 49.99
CA ALA A 222 34.14 56.86 50.84
C ALA A 222 34.45 56.62 52.33
N ILE A 223 34.36 55.36 52.79
CA ILE A 223 34.72 54.96 54.16
C ILE A 223 36.24 55.09 54.39
N HIS A 224 37.07 54.71 53.42
CA HIS A 224 38.54 54.85 53.55
C HIS A 224 39.04 56.30 53.50
N ARG A 225 38.42 57.19 52.71
CA ARG A 225 38.81 58.62 52.69
C ARG A 225 38.39 59.38 53.95
N SER A 226 37.35 58.93 54.66
CA SER A 226 36.92 59.51 55.94
C SER A 226 37.82 59.12 57.14
N ALA A 227 38.67 58.10 57.01
CA ALA A 227 39.53 57.62 58.10
C ALA A 227 40.94 58.25 58.14
N HIS A 228 41.25 59.15 57.21
CA HIS A 228 42.52 59.90 57.13
C HIS A 228 42.35 61.42 57.12
N GLY A 229 41.22 61.94 57.61
CA GLY A 229 40.99 63.36 57.88
C GLY A 229 41.17 63.70 59.35
#